data_AF-A0A828NDR7-F1
#
_entry.id   AF-A0A828NDR7-F1
#
_cell.length_a   1.000
_cell.length_b   1.000
_cell.length_c   1.000
_cell.angle_alpha   90.00
_cell.angle_beta   90.00
_cell.angle_gamma   90.00
#
_symmetry.space_group_name_H-M   'P 1'
#
loop_
_entity.id
_entity.type
_entity.pdbx_description
1 polymer ?
#
loop_
_entity_poly.entity_id
_entity_poly.type
_entity_poly.pdbx_seq_one_letter_code
_entity_poly.pdbx_strand_id
1 'polypeptide(L)'
;WVSDERTVYPSRVINQEIDNCCLQKNAKISSEERKMVFSLVSKEFELTLDVKAAQSSINHIIIGNASFGKKMDALCDGMSRAVKNSTTDYIANVLADKFYQKHIAPGVDIVKLRNEIPGYMSRVIQG
;
A
#
# COMPACT_ATOMS: atom_id res chain seq x y z
N TRP A 1 5.27 -18.04 -0.44
CA TRP A 1 4.51 -17.03 -1.21
C TRP A 1 3.32 -16.47 -0.42
N VAL A 2 2.20 -17.19 -0.28
CA VAL A 2 1.00 -16.65 0.45
C VAL A 2 1.34 -16.20 1.87
N SER A 3 2.11 -17.01 2.61
CA SER A 3 2.54 -16.66 3.96
C SER A 3 3.42 -15.41 3.99
N ASP A 4 4.26 -15.20 2.99
CA ASP A 4 5.15 -14.03 2.92
C ASP A 4 4.32 -12.78 2.62
N GLU A 5 3.39 -12.88 1.65
CA GLU A 5 2.52 -11.77 1.27
C GLU A 5 1.56 -11.34 2.39
N ARG A 6 1.19 -12.25 3.31
CA ARG A 6 0.43 -11.88 4.53
C ARG A 6 1.14 -10.84 5.40
N THR A 7 2.47 -10.83 5.39
CA THR A 7 3.26 -9.84 6.13
C THR A 7 3.69 -8.68 5.21
N VAL A 8 4.18 -9.00 4.01
CA VAL A 8 4.78 -8.03 3.09
C VAL A 8 3.76 -7.05 2.52
N TYR A 9 2.57 -7.52 2.12
CA TYR A 9 1.57 -6.67 1.49
C TYR A 9 1.02 -5.57 2.43
N PRO A 10 0.50 -5.87 3.63
CA PRO A 10 0.03 -4.82 4.53
C PRO A 10 1.16 -3.88 4.97
N SER A 11 2.37 -4.41 5.17
CA SER A 11 3.55 -3.59 5.49
C SER A 11 3.89 -2.59 4.39
N ARG A 12 3.83 -3.02 3.12
CA ARG A 12 3.97 -2.14 1.96
C ARG A 12 2.88 -1.07 1.95
N VAL A 13 1.62 -1.44 2.19
CA VAL A 13 0.48 -0.49 2.19
C VAL A 13 0.71 0.59 3.25
N ILE A 14 1.12 0.21 4.46
CA ILE A 14 1.45 1.15 5.54
C ILE A 14 2.58 2.09 5.10
N ASN A 15 3.69 1.54 4.58
CA ASN A 15 4.81 2.35 4.11
C ASN A 15 4.40 3.33 3.00
N GLN A 16 3.60 2.87 2.04
CA GLN A 16 3.10 3.70 0.95
C GLN A 16 2.24 4.86 1.48
N GLU A 17 1.31 4.61 2.41
CA GLU A 17 0.45 5.67 2.94
C GLU A 17 1.19 6.63 3.87
N ILE A 18 2.20 6.16 4.59
CA ILE A 18 3.12 7.04 5.33
C ILE A 18 3.82 8.01 4.37
N ASP A 19 4.38 7.48 3.28
CA ASP A 19 5.10 8.29 2.28
C ASP A 19 4.15 9.28 1.59
N ASN A 20 2.92 8.86 1.26
CA ASN A 20 1.87 9.73 0.72
C ASN A 20 1.52 10.87 1.69
N CYS A 21 1.35 10.57 2.97
CA CYS A 21 1.06 11.58 3.99
C CYS A 21 2.21 12.58 4.16
N CYS A 22 3.45 12.08 4.16
CA CYS A 22 4.64 12.92 4.22
C CYS A 22 4.73 13.86 3.01
N LEU A 23 4.47 13.34 1.80
CA LEU A 23 4.42 14.14 0.56
C LEU A 23 3.34 15.22 0.62
N GLN A 24 2.12 14.88 1.03
CA GLN A 24 0.99 15.82 1.09
C GLN A 24 1.18 16.93 2.12
N LYS A 25 1.79 16.62 3.27
CA LYS A 25 1.98 17.58 4.38
C LYS A 25 3.34 18.28 4.35
N ASN A 26 4.18 17.99 3.34
CA ASN A 26 5.59 18.39 3.30
C ASN A 26 6.33 18.09 4.63
N ALA A 27 6.03 16.92 5.20
CA ALA A 27 6.52 16.49 6.50
C ALA A 27 7.54 15.36 6.34
N LYS A 28 8.35 15.13 7.38
CA LYS A 28 9.24 13.98 7.48
C LYS A 28 8.91 13.19 8.73
N ILE A 29 8.98 11.88 8.63
CA ILE A 29 8.86 10.96 9.76
C ILE A 29 10.22 10.28 9.96
N SER A 30 10.66 10.18 11.20
CA SER A 30 11.86 9.46 11.59
C SER A 30 11.65 7.94 11.52
N SER A 31 12.74 7.19 11.52
CA SER A 31 12.71 5.73 11.58
C SER A 31 12.01 5.20 12.83
N GLU A 32 12.15 5.88 13.97
CA GLU A 32 11.52 5.48 15.23
C GLU A 32 10.02 5.74 15.22
N GLU A 33 9.59 6.91 14.72
CA GLU A 33 8.16 7.20 14.52
C GLU A 33 7.51 6.21 13.55
N ARG A 34 8.20 5.84 12.46
CA ARG A 34 7.71 4.82 11.54
C ARG A 34 7.52 3.47 12.26
N LYS A 35 8.49 3.03 13.07
CA LYS A 35 8.36 1.80 13.88
C LYS A 35 7.19 1.89 14.86
N MET A 36 6.96 3.05 15.48
CA MET A 36 5.83 3.26 16.39
C MET A 36 4.49 3.13 15.66
N VAL A 37 4.34 3.72 14.46
CA VAL A 37 3.14 3.52 13.63
C VAL A 37 2.91 2.04 13.33
N PHE A 38 3.95 1.33 12.90
CA PHE A 38 3.87 -0.11 12.65
C PHE A 38 3.48 -0.91 13.89
N SER A 39 4.01 -0.56 15.07
CA SER A 39 3.66 -1.23 16.32
C SER A 39 2.21 -1.00 16.72
N LEU A 40 1.68 0.21 16.55
CA LEU A 40 0.27 0.52 16.85
C LEU A 40 -0.66 -0.25 15.92
N VAL A 41 -0.38 -0.23 14.62
CA VAL A 41 -1.16 -0.94 13.61
C VAL A 41 -1.11 -2.46 13.83
N SER A 42 0.08 -3.02 14.10
CA SER A 42 0.25 -4.46 14.37
C SER A 42 -0.63 -4.92 15.52
N LYS A 43 -0.73 -4.11 16.59
CA LYS A 43 -1.55 -4.41 17.76
C LYS A 43 -3.05 -4.30 17.47
N GLU A 44 -3.48 -3.26 16.74
CA GLU A 44 -4.91 -3.00 16.50
C GLU A 44 -5.51 -3.95 15.45
N PHE A 45 -4.74 -4.33 14.43
CA PHE A 45 -5.17 -5.23 13.36
C PHE A 45 -4.72 -6.68 13.55
N GLU A 46 -4.01 -6.99 14.64
CA GLU A 46 -3.44 -8.32 14.94
C GLU A 46 -2.57 -8.87 13.78
N LEU A 47 -1.78 -8.00 13.16
CA LEU A 47 -0.94 -8.32 12.01
C LEU A 47 0.52 -8.47 12.38
N THR A 48 1.20 -9.44 11.77
CA THR A 48 2.67 -9.47 11.72
C THR A 48 3.14 -8.57 10.59
N LEU A 49 4.00 -7.59 10.88
CA LEU A 49 4.45 -6.57 9.94
C LEU A 49 5.99 -6.47 9.87
N ASP A 50 6.50 -6.03 8.72
CA ASP A 50 7.91 -5.73 8.49
C ASP A 50 8.07 -4.28 8.03
N VAL A 51 8.66 -3.44 8.88
CA VAL A 51 8.90 -2.01 8.61
C VAL A 51 9.71 -1.79 7.32
N LYS A 52 10.54 -2.76 6.91
CA LYS A 52 11.39 -2.67 5.72
C LYS A 52 10.70 -3.10 4.43
N ALA A 53 9.50 -3.68 4.52
CA ALA A 53 8.79 -4.17 3.33
C ALA A 53 8.23 -3.01 2.50
N ALA A 54 8.82 -2.80 1.32
CA ALA A 54 8.39 -1.78 0.36
C ALA A 54 7.79 -2.37 -0.93
N GLN A 55 8.13 -3.61 -1.25
CA GLN A 55 7.80 -4.24 -2.53
C GLN A 55 7.05 -5.55 -2.28
N SER A 56 5.81 -5.63 -2.76
CA SER A 56 5.02 -6.86 -2.80
C SER A 56 5.07 -7.45 -4.21
N SER A 57 5.15 -8.77 -4.30
CA SER A 57 5.11 -9.45 -5.59
C SER A 57 3.72 -9.38 -6.24
N ILE A 58 2.64 -9.16 -5.47
CA ILE A 58 1.28 -8.99 -6.00
C ILE A 58 1.23 -7.83 -7.00
N ASN A 59 1.78 -6.67 -6.62
CA ASN A 59 1.86 -5.51 -7.50
C ASN A 59 2.69 -5.78 -8.76
N HIS A 60 3.85 -6.43 -8.61
CA HIS A 60 4.72 -6.76 -9.74
C HIS A 60 4.03 -7.70 -10.74
N ILE A 61 3.30 -8.70 -10.25
CA ILE A 61 2.55 -9.64 -11.09
C ILE A 61 1.43 -8.92 -11.85
N ILE A 62 0.70 -8.01 -11.19
CA ILE A 62 -0.36 -7.23 -11.84
C ILE A 62 0.22 -6.32 -12.93
N ILE A 63 1.29 -5.57 -12.61
CA ILE A 63 1.93 -4.64 -13.55
C ILE A 63 2.56 -5.39 -14.73
N GLY A 64 3.18 -6.55 -14.47
CA GLY A 64 3.77 -7.41 -15.50
C GLY A 64 2.73 -8.18 -16.34
N ASN A 65 1.44 -8.13 -16.00
CA ASN A 65 0.42 -8.86 -16.73
C ASN A 65 0.08 -8.16 -18.05
N ALA A 66 0.27 -8.87 -19.17
CA ALA A 66 0.01 -8.32 -20.51
C ALA A 66 -1.44 -7.87 -20.72
N SER A 67 -2.43 -8.57 -20.13
CA SER A 67 -3.83 -8.15 -20.23
C SER A 67 -4.11 -6.88 -19.41
N PHE A 68 -3.45 -6.71 -18.28
CA PHE A 68 -3.53 -5.46 -17.50
C PHE A 68 -2.92 -4.30 -18.29
N GLY A 69 -1.72 -4.48 -18.83
CA GLY A 69 -1.05 -3.48 -19.68
C GLY A 69 -1.93 -3.03 -20.85
N LYS A 70 -2.51 -3.97 -21.61
CA LYS A 70 -3.43 -3.65 -22.72
C LYS A 70 -4.66 -2.86 -22.27
N LYS A 71 -5.23 -3.19 -21.11
CA LYS A 71 -6.39 -2.44 -20.56
C LYS A 71 -5.99 -1.03 -20.15
N MET A 72 -4.79 -0.85 -19.60
CA MET A 72 -4.26 0.46 -19.25
C MET A 72 -3.91 1.30 -20.46
N ASP A 73 -3.37 0.69 -21.52
CA ASP A 73 -3.12 1.35 -22.79
C ASP A 73 -4.42 1.90 -23.40
N ALA A 74 -5.48 1.09 -23.41
CA ALA A 74 -6.79 1.50 -23.91
C ALA A 74 -7.46 2.56 -23.02
N LEU A 75 -7.36 2.43 -21.69
CA LEU A 75 -7.97 3.38 -20.75
C LEU A 75 -7.29 4.75 -20.78
N CYS A 76 -5.98 4.77 -20.99
CA CYS A 76 -5.17 5.99 -21.00
C CYS A 76 -4.80 6.46 -22.42
N ASP A 77 -5.56 6.06 -23.43
CA ASP A 77 -5.31 6.51 -24.80
C ASP A 77 -5.44 8.04 -24.90
N GLY A 78 -4.51 8.66 -25.62
CA GLY A 78 -4.39 10.12 -25.72
C GLY A 78 -3.94 10.85 -24.43
N MET A 79 -3.74 10.16 -23.30
CA MET A 79 -3.27 10.78 -22.06
C MET A 79 -1.75 10.96 -22.04
N SER A 80 -1.29 11.96 -21.27
CA SER A 80 0.15 12.14 -21.06
C SER A 80 0.76 10.94 -20.33
N ARG A 81 2.07 10.70 -20.54
CA ARG A 81 2.80 9.62 -19.85
C ARG A 81 2.67 9.72 -18.33
N ALA A 82 2.69 10.93 -17.77
CA ALA A 82 2.56 11.14 -16.34
C ALA A 82 1.18 10.68 -15.82
N VAL A 83 0.11 11.06 -16.52
CA VAL A 83 -1.27 10.65 -16.17
C VAL A 83 -1.44 9.14 -16.34
N LYS A 84 -0.88 8.56 -17.41
CA LYS A 84 -0.91 7.11 -17.64
C LYS A 84 -0.22 6.34 -16.51
N ASN A 85 0.97 6.79 -16.09
CA ASN A 85 1.72 6.15 -15.02
C ASN A 85 0.96 6.21 -13.68
N SER A 86 0.49 7.39 -13.27
CA SER A 86 -0.23 7.54 -12.01
C SER A 86 -1.55 6.75 -12.00
N THR A 87 -2.27 6.72 -13.13
CA THR A 87 -3.51 5.94 -13.27
C THR A 87 -3.22 4.43 -13.21
N THR A 88 -2.15 3.97 -13.87
CA THR A 88 -1.71 2.57 -13.85
C THR A 88 -1.37 2.13 -12.43
N ASP A 89 -0.57 2.92 -11.72
CA ASP A 89 -0.17 2.62 -10.34
C ASP A 89 -1.39 2.58 -9.40
N TYR A 90 -2.32 3.53 -9.55
CA TYR A 90 -3.55 3.55 -8.78
C TYR A 90 -4.38 2.29 -9.00
N ILE A 91 -4.67 1.93 -10.25
CA ILE A 91 -5.50 0.76 -10.57
C ILE A 91 -4.78 -0.54 -10.16
N ALA A 92 -3.46 -0.62 -10.33
CA ALA A 92 -2.68 -1.77 -9.87
C ALA A 92 -2.81 -1.97 -8.35
N ASN A 93 -2.75 -0.89 -7.56
CA ASN A 93 -2.95 -0.95 -6.11
C ASN A 93 -4.38 -1.37 -5.74
N VAL A 94 -5.42 -0.86 -6.43
CA VAL A 94 -6.81 -1.28 -6.20
C VAL A 94 -7.01 -2.77 -6.49
N LEU A 95 -6.41 -3.29 -7.57
CA LEU A 95 -6.47 -4.71 -7.91
C LEU A 95 -5.68 -5.56 -6.91
N ALA A 96 -4.53 -5.07 -6.45
CA ALA A 96 -3.72 -5.74 -5.45
C ALA A 96 -4.47 -5.86 -4.12
N ASP A 97 -5.17 -4.80 -3.69
CA ASP A 97 -5.99 -4.81 -2.46
C ASP A 97 -7.10 -5.87 -2.56
N LYS A 98 -7.82 -5.89 -3.67
CA LYS A 98 -8.87 -6.88 -3.93
C LYS A 98 -8.32 -8.30 -3.97
N PHE A 99 -7.17 -8.51 -4.60
CA PHE A 99 -6.52 -9.81 -4.68
C PHE A 99 -6.09 -10.28 -3.29
N TYR A 100 -5.42 -9.42 -2.52
CA TYR A 100 -4.96 -9.72 -1.17
C TYR A 100 -6.11 -10.13 -0.24
N GLN A 101 -7.17 -9.33 -0.20
CA GLN A 101 -8.34 -9.65 0.61
C GLN A 101 -8.99 -10.96 0.15
N LYS A 102 -9.13 -11.19 -1.15
CA LYS A 102 -9.83 -12.39 -1.62
C LYS A 102 -9.01 -13.68 -1.45
N HIS A 103 -7.69 -13.62 -1.61
CA HIS A 103 -6.87 -14.81 -1.81
C HIS A 103 -5.76 -15.02 -0.78
N ILE A 104 -5.37 -13.99 -0.02
CA ILE A 104 -4.25 -14.06 0.93
C ILE A 104 -4.74 -14.01 2.38
N ALA A 105 -5.54 -13.00 2.71
CA ALA A 105 -6.07 -12.77 4.05
C ALA A 105 -7.49 -12.18 4.03
N PRO A 106 -8.53 -13.03 3.87
CA PRO A 106 -9.93 -12.59 3.85
C PRO A 106 -10.46 -11.89 5.09
N GLY A 107 -9.82 -12.11 6.24
CA GLY A 107 -10.17 -11.43 7.50
C GLY A 107 -9.57 -10.04 7.66
N VAL A 108 -8.69 -9.59 6.75
CA VAL A 108 -8.01 -8.29 6.85
C VAL A 108 -8.70 -7.29 5.94
N ASP A 109 -9.26 -6.24 6.50
CA ASP A 109 -9.79 -5.11 5.73
C ASP A 109 -8.64 -4.14 5.38
N ILE A 110 -8.03 -4.35 4.20
CA ILE A 110 -6.87 -3.58 3.79
C ILE A 110 -7.23 -2.15 3.41
N VAL A 111 -8.46 -1.93 2.95
CA VAL A 111 -8.96 -0.59 2.63
C VAL A 111 -9.13 0.22 3.90
N LYS A 112 -9.72 -0.38 4.94
CA LYS A 112 -9.79 0.23 6.27
C LYS A 112 -8.40 0.54 6.81
N LEU A 113 -7.47 -0.43 6.76
CA LEU A 113 -6.08 -0.22 7.19
C LEU A 113 -5.46 1.02 6.53
N ARG A 114 -5.55 1.09 5.19
CA ARG A 114 -5.02 2.20 4.38
C ARG A 114 -5.59 3.56 4.84
N ASN A 115 -6.89 3.63 5.05
CA ASN A 115 -7.59 4.85 5.42
C ASN A 115 -7.27 5.34 6.84
N GLU A 116 -6.85 4.45 7.74
CA GLU A 116 -6.55 4.79 9.13
C GLU A 116 -5.10 5.23 9.37
N ILE A 117 -4.17 4.95 8.43
CA ILE A 117 -2.74 5.32 8.55
C ILE A 117 -2.53 6.81 8.89
N PRO A 118 -3.23 7.79 8.27
CA PRO A 118 -3.09 9.19 8.64
C PRO A 118 -3.42 9.47 10.12
N GLY A 119 -4.35 8.71 10.69
CA GLY A 119 -4.73 8.79 12.10
C GLY A 119 -3.62 8.28 13.01
N TYR A 120 -3.03 7.11 12.72
CA TYR A 120 -1.90 6.59 13.47
C TYR A 120 -0.68 7.51 13.40
N MET A 121 -0.39 8.08 12.22
CA MET A 121 0.70 9.05 12.08
C MET A 121 0.48 10.28 12.96
N SER A 122 -0.75 10.80 13.03
CA SER A 122 -1.05 11.97 13.87
C SER A 122 -0.83 11.66 15.36
N ARG A 123 -1.20 10.46 15.83
CA ARG A 123 -0.95 10.01 17.21
C ARG A 123 0.53 9.91 17.57
N VAL A 124 1.38 9.59 16.59
CA VAL A 124 2.82 9.42 16.79
C VAL A 124 3.59 10.74 16.70
N ILE A 125 3.21 11.63 15.77
CA ILE A 125 3.92 12.90 15.51
C ILE A 125 3.50 14.00 16.50
N GLN A 126 2.28 13.94 17.04
CA GLN A 126 1.78 14.90 18.03
C GLN A 126 1.96 14.44 19.49
N GLY A 127 2.48 13.22 19.68
CA GLY A 127 2.73 12.61 20.99
C GLY A 127 4.08 12.99 21.59
#